data_AF-A0A2S4N8V6-F1
#
_entry.id   AF-A0A2S4N8V6-F1
#
_cell.length_a   1.000
_cell.length_b   1.000
_cell.length_c   1.000
_cell.angle_alpha   90.00
_cell.angle_beta   90.00
_cell.angle_gamma   90.00
#
_symmetry.space_group_name_H-M   'P 1'
#
loop_
_entity.id
_entity.type
_entity.pdbx_description
1 polymer ?
#
loop_
_entity_poly.entity_id
_entity_poly.type
_entity_poly.pdbx_seq_one_letter_code
_entity_poly.pdbx_strand_id
1 'polypeptide(L)' 'MGQMIVHQREVIRINTSKNCIEYSTNDGRSWHHRANASSSMGNLQDLADNGKEILLTTTKGLFYSTNKGVSWHKRS' A
#
# COMPACT_ATOMS: atom_id res chain seq x y z
N MET A 1 -4.44 11.99 5.82
CA MET A 1 -5.49 11.80 4.79
C MET A 1 -4.76 11.61 3.48
N GLY A 2 -4.86 10.41 2.92
CA GLY A 2 -4.03 9.93 1.81
C GLY A 2 -3.98 8.40 1.79
N GLN A 3 -5.13 7.74 2.00
CA GLN A 3 -5.21 6.29 2.14
C GLN A 3 -5.17 5.56 0.78
N MET A 4 -5.13 6.28 -0.34
CA MET A 4 -5.18 5.72 -1.68
C MET A 4 -4.34 6.51 -2.67
N ILE A 5 -3.70 5.81 -3.59
CA ILE A 5 -2.90 6.35 -4.69
C ILE A 5 -3.33 5.71 -6.01
N VAL A 6 -3.05 6.37 -7.14
CA VAL A 6 -3.23 5.77 -8.47
C VAL A 6 -1.85 5.39 -8.99
N HIS A 7 -1.65 4.11 -9.30
CA HIS A 7 -0.40 3.57 -9.82
C HIS A 7 -0.68 2.68 -11.03
N GLN A 8 -0.11 3.03 -12.19
CA GLN A 8 -0.21 2.24 -13.44
C GLN A 8 -1.64 1.79 -13.83
N ARG A 9 -2.61 2.72 -13.75
CA ARG A 9 -4.06 2.51 -14.03
C ARG A 9 -4.82 1.68 -13.00
N GLU A 10 -4.21 1.35 -11.86
CA GLU A 10 -4.90 0.76 -10.71
C GLU A 10 -4.92 1.77 -9.56
N VAL A 11 -5.98 1.77 -8.77
CA VAL A 11 -6.01 2.51 -7.49
C VAL A 11 -5.57 1.55 -6.40
N ILE A 12 -4.59 1.93 -5.59
CA ILE A 12 -4.09 1.14 -4.47
C ILE A 12 -4.42 1.88 -3.20
N ARG A 13 -4.95 1.18 -2.19
CA ARG A 13 -5.26 1.76 -0.88
C ARG A 13 -4.72 0.92 0.27
N ILE A 14 -4.58 1.57 1.41
CA ILE A 14 -4.37 0.92 2.70
C ILE A 14 -5.67 0.89 3.51
N ASN A 15 -5.95 -0.26 4.11
CA ASN A 15 -7.03 -0.46 5.05
C ASN A 15 -6.44 -0.53 6.45
N THR A 16 -6.51 0.58 7.20
CA THR A 16 -5.90 0.69 8.53
C THR A 16 -6.62 -0.16 9.58
N SER A 17 -7.93 -0.41 9.41
CA SER A 17 -8.72 -1.25 10.33
C SER A 17 -8.39 -2.74 10.19
N LYS A 18 -8.19 -3.22 8.95
CA LYS A 18 -7.83 -4.62 8.67
C LYS A 18 -6.33 -4.84 8.54
N ASN A 19 -5.55 -3.76 8.60
CA ASN A 19 -4.11 -3.75 8.38
C ASN A 19 -3.70 -4.47 7.08
N CYS A 20 -4.41 -4.19 5.99
CA CYS A 20 -4.20 -4.81 4.69
C CYS A 20 -4.14 -3.78 3.56
N ILE A 21 -3.60 -4.20 2.43
CA ILE A 21 -3.49 -3.41 1.21
C ILE A 21 -4.47 -3.99 0.20
N GLU A 22 -5.21 -3.10 -0.43
CA GLU A 22 -6.25 -3.43 -1.39
C GLU A 22 -6.01 -2.63 -2.67
N TYR A 23 -6.48 -3.16 -3.79
CA TYR A 23 -6.39 -2.49 -5.08
C TYR A 23 -7.73 -2.50 -5.81
N SER A 24 -7.88 -1.57 -6.74
CA SER A 24 -9.07 -1.41 -7.56
C SER A 24 -8.66 -1.17 -9.01
N THR A 25 -9.34 -1.87 -9.92
CA THR A 25 -9.19 -1.71 -11.37
C THR A 25 -10.33 -0.91 -11.99
N ASN A 26 -11.25 -0.39 -11.16
CA ASN A 26 -12.46 0.31 -11.58
C ASN A 26 -12.64 1.62 -10.82
N ASP A 27 -11.55 2.41 -10.71
CA ASP A 27 -11.55 3.74 -10.12
C ASP A 27 -12.08 3.79 -8.67
N GLY A 28 -11.78 2.76 -7.88
CA GLY A 28 -12.17 2.69 -6.47
C GLY A 28 -13.61 2.22 -6.21
N ARG A 29 -14.33 1.75 -7.24
CA ARG A 29 -15.71 1.22 -7.08
C ARG A 29 -15.74 -0.13 -6.37
N SER A 30 -14.80 -1.01 -6.66
CA SER A 30 -14.58 -2.28 -5.93
C SER A 30 -13.12 -2.47 -5.58
N TRP A 31 -12.89 -3.18 -4.48
CA TRP A 31 -11.56 -3.37 -3.92
C TRP A 31 -11.27 -4.86 -3.77
N HIS A 32 -10.11 -5.26 -4.27
CA HIS A 32 -9.59 -6.60 -4.20
C HIS A 32 -8.41 -6.62 -3.21
N HIS A 33 -8.33 -7.67 -2.41
CA HIS A 33 -7.20 -7.87 -1.51
C HIS A 33 -5.91 -8.06 -2.31
N ARG A 34 -4.83 -7.38 -1.90
CA ARG A 34 -3.51 -7.50 -2.53
C ARG A 34 -2.48 -8.12 -1.60
N ALA A 35 -2.36 -7.57 -0.40
CA ALA A 35 -1.36 -8.00 0.57
C ALA A 35 -1.82 -7.69 2.00
N ASN A 36 -1.31 -8.45 2.97
CA ASN A 36 -1.47 -8.13 4.39
C ASN A 36 -0.22 -7.41 4.89
N ALA A 37 -0.40 -6.45 5.80
CA ALA A 37 0.73 -5.93 6.55
C ALA A 37 1.28 -7.05 7.44
N SER A 38 2.54 -7.38 7.25
CA SER A 38 3.25 -8.33 8.11
C SER A 38 3.44 -7.74 9.51
N SER A 39 3.58 -8.59 10.53
CA SER A 39 3.94 -8.19 11.90
C SER A 39 5.24 -7.37 11.98
N SER A 40 6.15 -7.59 11.02
CA SER A 40 7.39 -6.82 10.86
C SER A 40 7.17 -5.38 10.38
N MET A 41 6.08 -5.12 9.66
CA MET A 41 5.68 -3.77 9.21
C MET A 41 4.95 -3.00 10.30
N GLY A 42 4.17 -3.66 11.15
CA GLY A 42 3.31 -2.98 12.12
C GLY A 42 2.03 -2.44 11.47
N ASN A 43 1.52 -1.31 11.96
CA ASN A 43 0.28 -0.73 11.46
C ASN A 43 0.56 0.19 10.27
N LEU A 44 -0.23 0.03 9.20
CA LEU A 44 -0.18 0.92 8.04
C LEU A 44 -0.69 2.30 8.43
N GLN A 45 0.06 3.35 8.04
CA GLN A 45 -0.28 4.74 8.36
C GLN A 45 -0.58 5.54 7.10
N ASP A 46 0.29 5.44 6.09
CA ASP A 46 0.21 6.26 4.89
C ASP A 46 0.80 5.54 3.66
N LEU A 47 0.35 5.95 2.48
CA LEU A 47 0.73 5.36 1.19
C LEU A 47 1.01 6.48 0.19
N ALA A 48 2.19 6.44 -0.45
CA ALA A 48 2.61 7.43 -1.43
C ALA A 48 3.13 6.78 -2.71
N ASP A 49 2.83 7.39 -3.85
CA ASP A 49 3.38 6.99 -5.15
C ASP A 49 4.69 7.73 -5.41
N ASN A 50 5.77 7.00 -5.72
CA ASN A 50 7.06 7.56 -6.12
C ASN A 50 7.37 7.25 -7.61
N GLY A 51 6.35 7.00 -8.42
CA GLY A 51 6.44 6.66 -9.85
C GLY A 51 7.00 5.27 -10.14
N LYS A 52 8.25 5.00 -9.74
CA LYS A 52 8.93 3.70 -9.94
C LYS A 52 8.60 2.68 -8.85
N GLU A 53 8.29 3.17 -7.66
CA GLU A 53 8.00 2.38 -6.48
C GLU A 53 6.86 3.03 -5.69
N ILE A 54 6.20 2.23 -4.87
CA ILE A 54 5.19 2.71 -3.93
C ILE A 54 5.84 2.73 -2.55
N LEU A 55 5.67 3.84 -1.84
CA LEU A 55 6.15 4.02 -0.48
C LEU A 55 5.01 3.78 0.50
N LEU A 56 5.29 3.05 1.55
CA LEU A 56 4.35 2.70 2.61
C LEU A 56 4.95 3.09 3.95
N THR A 57 4.32 4.06 4.60
CA THR A 57 4.69 4.48 5.95
C THR A 57 3.94 3.63 6.95
N THR A 58 4.68 2.98 7.84
CA THR A 58 4.13 2.15 8.90
C THR A 58 4.66 2.59 10.26
N THR A 59 4.07 2.05 11.33
CA THR A 59 4.56 2.32 12.70
C THR A 59 5.96 1.77 12.99
N LYS A 60 6.48 0.85 12.16
CA LYS A 60 7.84 0.30 12.31
C LYS A 60 8.85 0.85 11.29
N GLY A 61 8.46 1.82 10.49
CA GLY A 61 9.34 2.54 9.56
C GLY A 61 8.76 2.65 8.15
N LEU A 62 9.65 2.99 7.22
CA LEU A 62 9.29 3.14 5.81
C LEU A 62 9.52 1.83 5.06
N PHE A 63 8.54 1.44 4.26
CA PHE A 63 8.61 0.29 3.35
C PHE A 63 8.40 0.76 1.92
N TYR A 64 8.89 0.00 0.97
CA TYR A 64 8.71 0.27 -0.45
C TYR A 64 8.35 -0.99 -1.23
N SER A 65 7.64 -0.81 -2.34
CA SER A 65 7.24 -1.88 -3.25
C SER A 65 7.51 -1.47 -4.69
N THR A 66 8.20 -2.33 -5.44
CA THR A 66 8.46 -2.16 -6.88
C THR A 66 7.54 -3.03 -7.74
N ASN A 67 6.67 -3.83 -7.12
CA ASN A 67 5.76 -4.77 -7.78
C ASN A 67 4.29 -4.44 -7.48
N LYS A 68 3.95 -3.14 -7.56
CA LYS A 68 2.58 -2.65 -7.40
C LYS A 68 1.93 -3.00 -6.05
N GLY A 69 2.71 -3.10 -4.97
CA GLY A 69 2.19 -3.37 -3.62
C GLY A 69 1.92 -4.85 -3.32
N VAL A 70 2.43 -5.77 -4.13
CA VAL A 70 2.34 -7.23 -3.88
C VAL A 70 3.33 -7.66 -2.79
N SER A 71 4.57 -7.15 -2.83
CA SER A 71 5.56 -7.34 -1.77
C SER A 71 6.17 -6.01 -1.32
N TRP A 72 6.58 -5.97 -0.06
CA TRP A 72 7.09 -4.78 0.60
C TRP A 72 8.44 -5.07 1.22
N HIS A 73 9.40 -4.20 0.95
CA HIS A 73 10.75 -4.27 1.49
C HIS A 73 10.97 -3.08 2.41
N LYS A 74 11.56 -3.32 3.58
CA LYS A 74 11.92 -2.22 4.48
C LYS A 74 12.94 -1.34 3.79
N ARG A 75 12.70 -0.04 3.77
CA ARG A 75 13.71 0.96 3.38
C ARG A 75 14.56 1.19 4.62
N SER A 76 15.76 0.61 4.63
CA SER A 76 16.75 0.73 5.71
C SER A 76 17.36 2.12 5.75
#